data_AF-A0A914MX47-F1
#
_entry.id   AF-A0A914MX47-F1
#
_cell.length_a   1.000
_cell.length_b   1.000
_cell.length_c   1.000
_cell.angle_alpha   90.00
_cell.angle_beta   90.00
_cell.angle_gamma   90.00
#
_symmetry.space_group_name_H-M   'P 1'
#
loop_
_entity.id
_entity.type
_entity.pdbx_description
1 polymer ?
#
loop_
_entity_poly.entity_id
_entity_poly.type
_entity_poly.pdbx_seq_one_letter_code
_entity_poly.pdbx_strand_id
1 'polypeptide(L)'
;MLKNSIILIPLVALCLYSLKVLAKDPPYGRLSVNNKGQLVGSKGQEVQLRGISLFGNQYQPEFYSEQVVRAVKCFYNGNIIRAPIEPGVFKDKPDQDFKAIFNVIDGAIKHGIYVMVDWHDVSTQKCGDWEMKEFTNNAIKFFSA
;
A
#
# COMPACT_ATOMS: atom_id res chain seq x y z
N MET A 1 -33.77 43.19 8.78
CA MET A 1 -33.60 41.86 8.16
C MET A 1 -32.11 41.47 8.03
N LEU A 2 -31.27 41.65 9.06
CA LEU A 2 -29.81 41.46 8.93
C LEU A 2 -29.10 40.83 10.15
N LYS A 3 -29.84 40.19 11.07
CA LYS A 3 -29.24 39.60 12.28
C LYS A 3 -28.92 38.09 12.18
N ASN A 4 -29.46 37.39 11.18
CA ASN A 4 -29.29 35.93 11.05
C ASN A 4 -28.09 35.53 10.17
N SER A 5 -27.49 36.47 9.43
CA SER A 5 -26.38 36.18 8.50
C SER A 5 -25.01 36.09 9.18
N ILE A 6 -24.85 36.65 10.38
CA ILE A 6 -23.54 36.68 11.08
C ILE A 6 -23.22 35.34 11.77
N ILE A 7 -24.23 34.59 12.18
CA ILE A 7 -24.06 33.26 12.81
C ILE A 7 -23.85 32.16 11.75
N LEU A 8 -24.32 32.37 10.52
CA LEU A 8 -24.22 31.39 9.44
C LEU A 8 -22.78 31.25 8.90
N ILE A 9 -22.00 32.32 8.93
CA ILE A 9 -20.62 32.36 8.40
C ILE A 9 -19.64 31.50 9.23
N PRO A 10 -19.58 31.57 10.58
CA PRO A 10 -18.70 30.70 11.37
C PRO A 10 -19.15 29.23 11.36
N LEU A 11 -20.45 28.95 11.19
CA LEU A 11 -20.98 27.58 11.12
C LEU A 11 -20.61 26.90 9.79
N VAL A 12 -20.66 27.64 8.67
CA VAL A 12 -20.18 27.16 7.36
C VAL A 12 -18.65 26.99 7.36
N ALA A 13 -17.91 27.91 7.99
CA ALA A 13 -16.45 27.78 8.15
C ALA A 13 -16.05 26.58 9.04
N LEU A 14 -16.82 26.28 10.09
CA LEU A 14 -16.60 25.10 10.95
C LEU A 14 -16.93 23.79 10.20
N CYS A 15 -17.95 23.80 9.34
CA CYS A 15 -18.31 22.67 8.49
C CYS A 15 -17.25 22.40 7.40
N LEU A 16 -16.62 23.47 6.88
CA LEU A 16 -15.48 23.38 5.95
C LEU A 16 -14.18 22.93 6.65
N TYR A 17 -14.01 23.22 7.96
CA TYR A 17 -12.86 22.74 8.74
C TYR A 17 -12.96 21.25 9.11
N SER A 18 -14.17 20.72 9.30
CA SER A 18 -14.40 19.29 9.59
C SER A 18 -14.16 18.34 8.40
N LEU A 19 -13.84 18.86 7.22
CA LEU A 19 -13.56 18.07 6.01
C LEU A 19 -12.07 17.80 5.77
N LYS A 20 -11.20 18.01 6.75
CA LYS A 20 -9.91 17.30 6.79
C LYS A 20 -10.16 15.85 7.20
N VAL A 21 -10.74 15.09 6.26
CA VAL A 21 -10.97 13.65 6.36
C VAL A 21 -9.70 12.98 6.89
N LEU A 22 -9.77 12.40 8.09
CA LEU A 22 -8.78 11.46 8.60
C LEU A 22 -8.61 10.36 7.54
N ALA A 23 -7.39 10.19 7.03
CA ALA A 23 -7.06 9.41 5.84
C ALA A 23 -7.96 8.17 5.63
N LYS A 24 -8.78 8.20 4.57
CA LYS A 24 -9.44 7.01 4.05
C LYS A 24 -9.06 6.84 2.58
N ASP A 25 -8.18 5.86 2.36
CA ASP A 25 -8.09 4.92 1.23
C ASP A 25 -6.97 3.92 1.58
N PRO A 26 -6.85 2.73 0.96
CA PRO A 26 -7.78 1.85 0.21
C PRO A 26 -8.64 0.94 1.09
N PRO A 27 -9.69 0.24 0.60
CA PRO A 27 -11.10 0.54 0.94
C PRO A 27 -11.47 0.67 2.43
N TYR A 28 -10.61 0.26 3.37
CA TYR A 28 -10.83 0.26 4.82
C TYR A 28 -9.98 1.27 5.61
N GLY A 29 -9.10 2.04 4.96
CA GLY A 29 -8.21 3.03 5.59
C GLY A 29 -6.98 2.37 6.23
N ARG A 30 -6.33 3.02 7.20
CA ARG A 30 -5.17 2.44 7.90
C ARG A 30 -5.56 1.13 8.59
N LEU A 31 -4.86 0.05 8.23
CA LEU A 31 -5.04 -1.27 8.82
C LEU A 31 -4.30 -1.38 10.16
N SER A 32 -4.83 -2.21 11.06
CA SER A 32 -4.18 -2.65 12.30
C SER A 32 -4.63 -4.06 12.67
N VAL A 33 -4.06 -4.63 13.74
CA VAL A 33 -4.47 -5.93 14.29
C VAL A 33 -5.11 -5.69 15.65
N ASN A 34 -6.30 -6.24 15.89
CA ASN A 34 -6.96 -6.14 17.19
C ASN A 34 -6.40 -7.16 18.20
N ASN A 35 -6.82 -7.08 19.47
CA ASN A 35 -6.36 -7.98 20.53
C ASN A 35 -6.72 -9.46 20.33
N LYS A 36 -7.61 -9.77 19.37
CA LYS A 36 -7.99 -11.14 19.00
C LYS A 36 -7.15 -11.68 17.83
N GLY A 37 -6.18 -10.92 17.35
CA GLY A 37 -5.32 -11.29 16.21
C GLY A 37 -5.98 -11.09 14.84
N GLN A 38 -7.06 -10.33 14.73
CA GLN A 38 -7.75 -10.09 13.46
C GLN A 38 -7.29 -8.78 12.82
N LEU A 39 -7.18 -8.78 11.49
CA LEU A 39 -6.96 -7.57 10.71
C LEU A 39 -8.22 -6.69 10.74
N VAL A 40 -8.04 -5.42 11.10
CA VAL A 40 -9.11 -4.43 11.17
C VAL A 40 -8.76 -3.18 10.39
N GLY A 41 -9.78 -2.47 9.90
CA GLY A 41 -9.62 -1.17 9.25
C GLY A 41 -9.64 -0.01 10.25
N SER A 42 -9.55 1.21 9.72
CA SER A 42 -9.42 2.45 10.49
C SER A 42 -10.56 2.73 11.48
N LYS A 43 -11.75 2.12 11.31
CA LYS A 43 -12.89 2.26 12.23
C LYS A 43 -13.08 1.01 13.12
N GLY A 44 -12.09 0.12 13.19
CA GLY A 44 -12.13 -1.11 13.98
C GLY A 44 -12.97 -2.24 13.37
N GLN A 45 -13.53 -2.06 12.17
CA GLN A 45 -14.23 -3.13 11.47
C GLN A 45 -13.25 -4.23 11.05
N GLU A 46 -13.63 -5.49 11.22
CA GLU A 46 -12.86 -6.62 10.69
C GLU A 46 -12.80 -6.57 9.16
N VAL A 47 -11.64 -6.89 8.60
CA VAL A 47 -11.42 -6.82 7.16
C VAL A 47 -10.74 -8.07 6.65
N GLN A 48 -11.07 -8.42 5.41
CA GLN A 48 -10.36 -9.44 4.66
C GLN A 48 -9.81 -8.85 3.37
N LEU A 49 -8.52 -9.08 3.12
CA LEU A 49 -7.88 -8.71 1.87
C LEU A 49 -7.89 -9.92 0.92
N ARG A 50 -8.28 -9.70 -0.33
CA ARG A 50 -8.31 -10.69 -1.40
C ARG A 50 -7.74 -10.05 -2.65
N GLY A 51 -6.82 -10.74 -3.31
CA GLY A 51 -6.02 -10.13 -4.36
C GLY A 51 -5.16 -11.12 -5.12
N ILE A 52 -4.27 -10.57 -5.93
CA ILE A 52 -3.36 -11.31 -6.80
C ILE A 52 -1.92 -11.03 -6.37
N SER A 53 -1.10 -12.07 -6.35
CA SER A 53 0.36 -11.92 -6.33
C SER A 53 0.87 -11.85 -7.75
N LEU A 54 1.71 -10.86 -8.02
CA LEU A 54 2.56 -10.89 -9.20
C LEU A 54 3.62 -11.99 -9.05
N PHE A 55 4.18 -12.38 -10.19
CA PHE A 55 5.42 -13.17 -10.24
C PHE A 55 6.62 -12.22 -10.15
N GLY A 56 7.84 -12.73 -9.96
CA GLY A 56 9.03 -11.90 -9.83
C GLY A 56 9.25 -10.95 -11.01
N ASN A 57 9.50 -9.67 -10.74
CA ASN A 57 9.65 -8.62 -11.75
C ASN A 57 10.80 -8.88 -12.73
N GLN A 58 11.85 -9.56 -12.30
CA GLN A 58 12.97 -9.96 -13.16
C GLN A 58 12.56 -10.94 -14.26
N TYR A 59 11.52 -11.74 -14.02
CA TYR A 59 11.03 -12.74 -14.97
C TYR A 59 9.85 -12.22 -15.79
N GLN A 60 9.03 -11.35 -15.21
CA GLN A 60 7.82 -10.80 -15.84
C GLN A 60 7.67 -9.29 -15.55
N PRO A 61 8.64 -8.45 -15.99
CA PRO A 61 8.65 -7.02 -15.68
C PRO A 61 7.44 -6.26 -16.22
N GLU A 62 6.83 -6.74 -17.31
CA GLU A 62 5.65 -6.15 -17.94
C GLU A 62 4.43 -6.09 -17.00
N PHE A 63 4.37 -6.96 -15.98
CA PHE A 63 3.26 -6.97 -15.04
C PHE A 63 3.38 -5.94 -13.92
N TYR A 64 4.53 -5.27 -13.78
CA TYR A 64 4.76 -4.22 -12.77
C TYR A 64 4.34 -2.84 -13.32
N SER A 65 3.04 -2.72 -13.61
CA SER A 65 2.45 -1.54 -14.25
C SER A 65 1.11 -1.16 -13.63
N GLU A 66 0.76 0.13 -13.74
CA GLU A 66 -0.52 0.67 -13.27
C GLU A 66 -1.73 -0.05 -13.90
N GLN A 67 -1.61 -0.43 -15.18
CA GLN A 67 -2.67 -1.10 -15.93
C GLN A 67 -3.00 -2.47 -15.33
N VAL A 68 -2.00 -3.21 -14.86
CA VAL A 68 -2.21 -4.49 -14.17
C VAL A 68 -2.84 -4.26 -12.81
N VAL A 69 -2.41 -3.26 -12.06
CA VAL A 69 -3.05 -2.89 -10.77
C VAL A 69 -4.52 -2.57 -10.97
N ARG A 70 -4.85 -1.77 -12.00
CA ARG A 70 -6.24 -1.48 -12.38
C ARG A 70 -7.00 -2.75 -12.72
N ALA A 71 -6.37 -3.71 -13.41
CA ALA A 71 -7.01 -4.97 -13.75
C ALA A 71 -7.33 -5.81 -12.51
N VAL A 72 -6.40 -5.90 -11.55
CA VAL A 72 -6.64 -6.55 -10.24
C VAL A 72 -7.85 -5.93 -9.56
N LYS A 73 -7.95 -4.60 -9.53
CA LYS A 73 -9.09 -3.90 -8.94
C LYS A 73 -10.39 -4.12 -9.71
N CYS A 74 -10.42 -3.82 -11.01
CA CYS A 74 -11.66 -3.70 -11.76
C CYS A 74 -12.19 -5.03 -12.30
N PHE A 75 -11.31 -5.91 -12.79
CA PHE A 75 -11.73 -7.19 -13.38
C PHE A 75 -11.79 -8.31 -12.36
N TYR A 76 -10.79 -8.38 -11.47
CA TYR A 76 -10.71 -9.43 -10.45
C TYR A 76 -11.35 -9.04 -9.11
N ASN A 77 -11.86 -7.82 -8.99
CA ASN A 77 -12.46 -7.27 -7.76
C ASN A 77 -11.53 -7.40 -6.54
N GLY A 78 -10.22 -7.32 -6.76
CA GLY A 78 -9.20 -7.36 -5.73
C GLY A 78 -9.15 -6.06 -4.92
N ASN A 79 -8.76 -6.17 -3.65
CA ASN A 79 -8.49 -5.03 -2.78
C ASN A 79 -7.05 -4.99 -2.27
N ILE A 80 -6.21 -5.92 -2.71
CA ILE A 80 -4.76 -5.93 -2.49
C ILE A 80 -4.04 -6.47 -3.73
N ILE A 81 -2.82 -6.01 -3.99
CA ILE A 81 -1.87 -6.63 -4.92
C ILE A 81 -0.55 -6.91 -4.18
N ARG A 82 0.04 -8.09 -4.38
CA ARG A 82 1.36 -8.43 -3.83
C ARG A 82 2.42 -8.28 -4.94
N ALA A 83 3.49 -7.56 -4.62
CA ALA A 83 4.61 -7.27 -5.52
C ALA A 83 5.91 -7.84 -4.91
N PRO A 84 6.32 -9.05 -5.30
CA PRO A 84 7.59 -9.64 -4.87
C PRO A 84 8.81 -8.93 -5.48
N ILE A 85 9.89 -8.87 -4.71
CA ILE A 85 11.24 -8.43 -5.11
C ILE A 85 12.20 -9.56 -4.75
N GLU A 86 12.96 -10.10 -5.71
CA GLU A 86 13.92 -11.16 -5.40
C GLU A 86 15.25 -10.59 -4.88
N PRO A 87 15.69 -10.97 -3.65
CA PRO A 87 16.86 -10.38 -3.00
C PRO A 87 18.16 -10.52 -3.82
N GLY A 88 18.37 -11.69 -4.41
CA GLY A 88 19.56 -12.00 -5.18
C GLY A 88 19.72 -11.11 -6.42
N VAL A 89 18.61 -10.68 -7.01
CA VAL A 89 18.60 -9.81 -8.21
C VAL A 89 18.59 -8.33 -7.81
N PHE A 90 17.93 -8.00 -6.71
CA PHE A 90 17.92 -6.65 -6.16
C PHE A 90 19.32 -6.10 -5.90
N LYS A 91 20.24 -6.96 -5.43
CA LYS A 91 21.65 -6.59 -5.22
C LYS A 91 22.31 -6.09 -6.51
N ASP A 92 21.97 -6.68 -7.65
CA ASP A 92 22.60 -6.38 -8.93
C ASP A 92 21.97 -5.16 -9.63
N LYS A 93 20.64 -4.94 -9.44
CA LYS A 93 19.87 -3.91 -10.17
C LYS A 93 18.82 -3.18 -9.30
N PRO A 94 19.23 -2.56 -8.17
CA PRO A 94 18.28 -2.01 -7.20
C PRO A 94 17.36 -0.92 -7.79
N ASP A 95 17.87 -0.08 -8.68
CA ASP A 95 17.09 1.01 -9.29
C ASP A 95 15.95 0.50 -10.19
N GLN A 96 16.16 -0.63 -10.88
CA GLN A 96 15.13 -1.22 -11.74
C GLN A 96 14.00 -1.82 -10.91
N ASP A 97 14.35 -2.49 -9.82
CA ASP A 97 13.40 -3.09 -8.89
C ASP A 97 12.60 -2.00 -8.15
N PHE A 98 13.26 -0.94 -7.69
CA PHE A 98 12.57 0.21 -7.10
C PHE A 98 11.58 0.83 -8.09
N LYS A 99 12.00 1.06 -9.34
CA LYS A 99 11.10 1.62 -10.36
C LYS A 99 9.88 0.72 -10.61
N ALA A 100 10.08 -0.59 -10.71
CA ALA A 100 9.00 -1.54 -10.91
C ALA A 100 8.00 -1.52 -9.74
N ILE A 101 8.52 -1.48 -8.50
CA ILE A 101 7.71 -1.45 -7.28
C ILE A 101 6.95 -0.13 -7.13
N PHE A 102 7.59 1.00 -7.41
CA PHE A 102 6.92 2.30 -7.39
C PHE A 102 5.77 2.38 -8.40
N ASN A 103 5.92 1.80 -9.60
CA ASN A 103 4.81 1.74 -10.55
C ASN A 103 3.59 0.98 -9.98
N VAL A 104 3.82 -0.11 -9.24
CA VAL A 104 2.74 -0.88 -8.61
C VAL A 104 2.12 -0.11 -7.45
N ILE A 105 2.94 0.55 -6.62
CA ILE A 105 2.48 1.34 -5.47
C ILE A 105 1.68 2.55 -5.92
N ASP A 106 2.19 3.32 -6.86
CA ASP A 106 1.50 4.50 -7.40
C ASP A 106 0.17 4.08 -8.04
N GLY A 107 0.16 2.95 -8.75
CA GLY A 107 -1.07 2.36 -9.25
C GLY A 107 -2.04 1.96 -8.13
N ALA A 108 -1.54 1.35 -7.06
CA ALA A 108 -2.38 0.88 -5.95
C ALA A 108 -3.00 2.06 -5.19
N ILE A 109 -2.22 3.11 -4.95
CA ILE A 109 -2.67 4.39 -4.38
C ILE A 109 -3.74 5.01 -5.30
N LYS A 110 -3.45 5.13 -6.60
CA LYS A 110 -4.35 5.75 -7.58
C LYS A 110 -5.68 5.01 -7.72
N HIS A 111 -5.68 3.68 -7.69
CA HIS A 111 -6.88 2.84 -7.86
C HIS A 111 -7.55 2.44 -6.53
N GLY A 112 -7.02 2.94 -5.40
CA GLY A 112 -7.59 2.68 -4.09
C GLY A 112 -7.63 1.19 -3.76
N ILE A 113 -6.50 0.48 -3.90
CA ILE A 113 -6.28 -0.88 -3.36
C ILE A 113 -4.99 -0.95 -2.54
N TYR A 114 -4.90 -1.89 -1.60
CA TYR A 114 -3.67 -2.11 -0.84
C TYR A 114 -2.56 -2.71 -1.72
N VAL A 115 -1.31 -2.53 -1.28
CA VAL A 115 -0.14 -3.16 -1.90
C VAL A 115 0.70 -3.82 -0.81
N MET A 116 1.13 -5.05 -1.06
CA MET A 116 2.12 -5.75 -0.24
C MET A 116 3.44 -5.79 -0.99
N VAL A 117 4.39 -4.98 -0.53
CA VAL A 117 5.78 -5.03 -1.00
C VAL A 117 6.45 -6.21 -0.30
N ASP A 118 6.83 -7.21 -1.08
CA ASP A 118 7.25 -8.51 -0.59
C ASP A 118 8.73 -8.75 -0.92
N TRP A 119 9.54 -8.99 0.10
CA TRP A 119 10.91 -9.42 -0.10
C TRP A 119 10.93 -10.93 -0.26
N HIS A 120 11.10 -11.35 -1.50
CA HIS A 120 10.81 -12.70 -1.94
C HIS A 120 12.03 -13.61 -1.81
N ASP A 121 12.54 -13.75 -0.59
CA ASP A 121 13.60 -14.71 -0.30
C ASP A 121 13.01 -16.14 -0.29
N VAL A 122 13.31 -16.89 -1.35
CA VAL A 122 12.93 -18.30 -1.52
C VAL A 122 14.11 -19.24 -1.25
N SER A 123 15.22 -18.73 -0.71
CA SER A 123 16.41 -19.54 -0.47
C SER A 123 16.15 -20.59 0.62
N THR A 124 16.71 -21.79 0.44
CA THR A 124 16.70 -22.87 1.45
C THR A 124 17.83 -22.72 2.46
N GLN A 125 18.71 -21.74 2.27
CA GLN A 125 19.73 -21.40 3.24
C GLN A 125 19.08 -20.68 4.41
N LYS A 126 19.57 -20.96 5.62
CA LYS A 126 19.17 -20.19 6.79
C LYS A 126 19.55 -18.74 6.52
N CYS A 127 18.54 -17.88 6.36
CA CYS A 127 18.71 -16.44 6.25
C CYS A 127 19.64 -16.01 7.40
N GLY A 128 20.86 -15.58 7.07
CA GLY A 128 21.80 -15.12 8.08
C GLY A 128 21.28 -13.81 8.66
N ASP A 129 21.52 -13.56 9.95
CA ASP A 129 21.06 -12.32 10.62
C ASP A 129 21.45 -11.03 9.85
N TRP A 130 22.52 -11.08 9.07
CA TRP A 130 23.01 -9.96 8.27
C TRP A 130 22.13 -9.66 7.04
N GLU A 131 21.55 -10.66 6.39
CA GLU A 131 20.70 -10.51 5.20
C GLU A 131 19.34 -9.93 5.59
N MET A 132 18.76 -10.42 6.69
CA MET A 132 17.58 -9.81 7.32
C MET A 132 17.82 -8.36 7.74
N LYS A 133 19.03 -8.04 8.23
CA LYS A 133 19.38 -6.68 8.64
C LYS A 133 19.52 -5.74 7.45
N GLU A 134 20.17 -6.17 6.38
CA GLU A 134 20.29 -5.39 5.14
C GLU A 134 18.91 -5.16 4.51
N PHE A 135 18.08 -6.21 4.45
CA PHE A 135 16.70 -6.09 4.01
C PHE A 135 15.92 -5.10 4.85
N THR A 136 15.96 -5.24 6.18
CA THR A 136 15.26 -4.33 7.09
C THR A 136 15.72 -2.89 6.89
N ASN A 137 17.02 -2.64 6.69
CA ASN A 137 17.54 -1.30 6.42
C ASN A 137 17.05 -0.75 5.07
N ASN A 138 17.00 -1.58 4.02
CA ASN A 138 16.52 -1.18 2.71
C ASN A 138 15.00 -0.92 2.71
N ALA A 139 14.23 -1.77 3.41
CA ALA A 139 12.80 -1.56 3.63
C ALA A 139 12.55 -0.29 4.45
N ILE A 140 13.30 -0.05 5.54
CA ILE A 140 13.23 1.20 6.30
C ILE A 140 13.54 2.40 5.40
N LYS A 141 14.61 2.33 4.59
CA LYS A 141 14.96 3.39 3.64
C LYS A 141 13.83 3.65 2.65
N PHE A 142 13.22 2.58 2.13
CA PHE A 142 12.09 2.65 1.22
C PHE A 142 10.85 3.29 1.86
N PHE A 143 10.51 2.93 3.09
CA PHE A 143 9.32 3.44 3.80
C PHE A 143 9.55 4.76 4.55
N SER A 144 10.80 5.24 4.67
CA SER A 144 11.16 6.49 5.36
C SER A 144 11.58 7.62 4.41
N ALA A 145 11.77 7.32 3.12
CA ALA A 145 11.98 8.32 2.07
C ALA A 145 10.65 8.95 1.64
#